data_AF-A0A9E9LXZ5-F1
#
_entry.id   AF-A0A9E9LXZ5-F1
#
_cell.length_a   1.000
_cell.length_b   1.000
_cell.length_c   1.000
_cell.angle_alpha   90.00
_cell.angle_beta   90.00
_cell.angle_gamma   90.00
#
_symmetry.space_group_name_H-M   'P 1'
#
loop_
_entity.id
_entity.type
_entity.pdbx_description
1 polymer ?
#
loop_
_entity_poly.entity_id
_entity_poly.type
_entity_poly.pdbx_seq_one_letter_code
_entity_poly.pdbx_strand_id
1 'polypeptide(L)' 'MTTHEAREQIAVIHPAGRVMELRRQGHDILTHWTKEPNAQGHMHRVAKYVLLSRKGVQS' A
#
# COMPACT_ATOMS: atom_id res chain seq x y z
N MET A 1 -5.35 10.23 -0.03
CA MET A 1 -5.37 8.90 0.58
C MET A 1 -4.04 8.67 1.28
N THR A 2 -4.00 8.98 2.56
CA THR A 2 -2.87 8.66 3.44
C THR A 2 -3.02 7.25 3.97
N THR A 3 -1.93 6.64 4.42
CA THR A 3 -1.95 5.25 4.91
C THR A 3 -2.74 5.12 6.23
N HIS A 4 -2.99 6.24 6.92
CA HIS A 4 -3.87 6.31 8.09
C HIS A 4 -5.35 6.17 7.70
N GLU A 5 -5.82 6.92 6.69
CA GLU A 5 -7.20 6.83 6.18
C GLU A 5 -7.52 5.45 5.60
N ALA A 6 -6.54 4.81 4.96
CA ALA A 6 -6.70 3.47 4.39
C ALA A 6 -6.95 2.38 5.44
N ARG A 7 -6.44 2.54 6.67
CA ARG A 7 -6.61 1.57 7.76
C ARG A 7 -7.96 1.73 8.48
N GLU A 8 -8.50 2.94 8.53
CA GLU A 8 -9.80 3.21 9.17
C GLU A 8 -10.99 3.01 8.22
N GLN A 9 -10.84 3.29 6.92
CA GLN A 9 -11.96 3.24 5.97
C GLN A 9 -12.02 1.98 5.09
N ILE A 10 -10.92 1.24 4.94
CA ILE A 10 -10.88 0.05 4.07
C ILE A 10 -10.22 -1.05 4.88
N ALA A 11 -11.01 -2.04 5.30
CA ALA A 11 -10.61 -3.17 6.13
C ALA A 11 -9.56 -4.11 5.47
N VAL A 12 -8.44 -3.58 5.01
CA VAL A 12 -7.26 -4.36 4.64
C VAL A 12 -6.48 -4.57 5.93
N ILE A 13 -6.83 -5.63 6.65
CA ILE A 13 -6.24 -6.01 7.95
C ILE A 13 -4.71 -6.12 7.85
N HIS A 14 -4.15 -6.46 6.67
CA HIS A 14 -2.71 -6.49 6.39
C HIS A 14 -2.36 -6.02 4.97
N PRO A 15 -2.13 -4.71 4.74
CA PRO A 15 -1.83 -4.19 3.41
C PRO A 15 -0.55 -4.76 2.80
N ALA A 16 0.46 -5.06 3.63
CA ALA A 16 1.68 -5.72 3.18
C ALA A 16 1.43 -7.13 2.64
N GLY A 17 0.57 -7.91 3.30
CA GLY A 17 0.21 -9.26 2.87
C GLY A 17 -0.47 -9.25 1.51
N ARG A 18 -1.43 -8.34 1.32
CA ARG A 18 -2.13 -8.21 0.04
C ARG A 18 -1.20 -7.79 -1.10
N VAL A 19 -0.25 -6.89 -0.84
CA VAL A 19 0.75 -6.48 -1.83
C VAL A 19 1.68 -7.64 -2.21
N MET A 20 2.08 -8.47 -1.25
CA MET A 20 2.87 -9.68 -1.53
C MET A 20 2.13 -10.65 -2.46
N GLU A 21 0.85 -10.91 -2.20
CA GLU A 21 0.02 -11.78 -3.04
C GLU A 21 -0.05 -11.26 -4.48
N LEU A 22 -0.31 -9.96 -4.66
CA LEU A 22 -0.43 -9.32 -5.97
C LEU A 22 0.90 -9.35 -6.73
N ARG A 23 2.03 -9.07 -6.06
CA ARG A 23 3.36 -9.24 -6.67
C ARG A 23 3.59 -10.68 -7.12
N ARG A 24 3.18 -11.66 -6.31
CA ARG A 24 3.27 -13.09 -6.67
C ARG A 24 2.39 -13.45 -7.88
N GLN A 25 1.26 -12.77 -8.05
CA GLN A 25 0.42 -12.88 -9.25
C GLN A 25 1.01 -12.18 -10.48
N GLY A 26 2.13 -11.45 -10.32
CA GLY A 26 2.87 -10.77 -11.37
C GLY A 26 2.41 -9.33 -11.64
N HIS A 27 1.72 -8.70 -10.68
CA HIS A 27 1.46 -7.27 -10.72
C HIS A 27 2.72 -6.49 -10.35
N ASP A 28 2.99 -5.41 -11.09
CA ASP A 28 4.09 -4.51 -10.77
C ASP A 28 3.62 -3.46 -9.76
N ILE A 29 4.13 -3.58 -8.54
CA ILE A 29 3.78 -2.71 -7.41
C ILE A 29 5.06 -2.16 -6.80
N LEU A 30 5.22 -0.83 -6.87
CA LEU A 30 6.30 -0.11 -6.23
C LEU A 30 5.96 0.17 -4.77
N THR A 31 6.96 0.03 -3.88
CA THR A 31 6.85 0.52 -2.50
C THR A 31 7.67 1.79 -2.35
N HIS A 32 7.00 2.89 -1.99
CA HIS A 32 7.63 4.14 -1.61
C HIS A 32 7.56 4.30 -0.09
N TRP A 33 8.64 4.79 0.52
CA TRP A 33 8.69 5.03 1.96
C TRP A 33 8.63 6.53 2.22
N THR A 34 7.67 6.95 3.03
CA THR A 34 7.52 8.35 3.45
C THR A 34 7.54 8.45 4.97
N LYS A 35 7.80 9.64 5.50
CA LYS A 35 7.60 9.96 6.92
C LYS A 35 6.35 10.82 7.03
N GLU A 36 5.36 10.36 7.78
CA GLU A 36 4.12 11.09 8.02
C GLU A 36 3.89 11.26 9.52
N PRO A 37 3.38 12.42 9.97
CA PRO A 37 2.98 12.59 11.36
C PRO A 37 1.77 11.68 11.66
N ASN A 38 1.77 11.03 12.82
CA ASN A 38 0.58 10.36 13.35
C ASN A 38 -0.38 11.38 14.00
N ALA A 39 -1.51 10.91 14.50
CA ALA A 39 -2.49 11.75 15.21
C ALA A 39 -1.95 12.46 16.47
N GLN A 40 -0.80 12.03 16.98
CA GLN A 40 -0.11 12.63 18.13
C GLN A 40 1.07 13.54 17.71
N GLY A 41 1.27 13.77 16.42
CA GLY A 41 2.34 14.62 15.87
C GLY A 41 3.72 13.94 15.75
N HIS A 42 3.87 12.67 16.11
CA HIS A 42 5.13 11.94 15.94
C HIS A 42 5.32 11.49 14.50
N MET A 43 6.54 11.59 13.97
CA MET A 43 6.86 11.16 12.62
C MET A 43 7.02 9.63 12.55
N HIS A 44 6.15 8.97 11.80
CA HIS A 44 6.22 7.55 11.52
C HIS A 44 6.66 7.29 10.09
N ARG A 45 7.51 6.28 9.90
CA ARG A 45 7.82 5.78 8.56
C ARG A 45 6.67 4.91 8.08
N VAL A 46 6.15 5.24 6.91
CA VAL A 46 4.96 4.63 6.33
C VAL A 46 5.27 4.13 4.93
N ALA A 47 4.85 2.91 4.62
CA ALA A 47 4.91 2.35 3.26
C ALA A 47 3.69 2.81 2.47
N LYS A 48 3.93 3.34 1.26
CA LYS A 48 2.94 3.61 0.23
C LYS A 48 3.16 2.65 -0.92
N TYR A 49 2.08 2.05 -1.42
CA TYR A 49 2.13 1.10 -2.52
C TYR A 49 1.48 1.70 -3.76
N VAL A 50 2.20 1.69 -4.88
CA VAL A 50 1.73 2.22 -6.16
C VAL A 50 1.72 1.07 -7.17
N LEU A 51 0.53 0.76 -7.69
CA LEU A 51 0.36 -0.24 -8.77
C LEU A 51 0.74 0.41 -10.10
N LEU A 52 1.88 0.01 -10.67
CA LEU A 52 2.42 0.58 -11.91
C LEU A 52 1.80 -0.10 -13.14
N SER A 53 1.64 -1.43 -13.07
CA SER A 53 0.95 -2.18 -14.11
C SER A 53 0.17 -3.34 -13.53
N ARG A 54 -0.99 -3.62 -14.12
CA ARG A 54 -1.69 -4.86 -13.88
C ARG A 54 -1.17 -5.89 -14.86
N LYS A 55 -0.88 -7.11 -14.39
CA LYS A 55 -0.67 -8.21 -15.33
C LYS A 55 -1.93 -8.33 -16.18
N GLY A 56 -1.77 -8.19 -17.50
CA GLY A 56 -2.89 -8.09 -18.42
C GLY A 56 -3.82 -9.29 -18.30
N VAL A 57 -5.11 -9.01 -18.12
CA VAL A 57 -6.12 -9.78 -18.84
C VAL A 57 -5.81 -9.53 -20.31
N GLN A 58 -5.01 -10.40 -20.92
CA GLN A 58 -5.01 -10.52 -22.38
C GLN A 58 -6.43 -10.96 -22.71
N SER A 59 -7.21 -10.03 -23.27
CA SER A 59 -8.43 -10.33 -24.01
C SER A 59 -8.05 -10.99 -25.33
#